data_AF-A0A962LLW9-F1
#
_entry.id   AF-A0A962LLW9-F1
#
_cell.length_a   1.000
_cell.length_b   1.000
_cell.length_c   1.000
_cell.angle_alpha   90.00
_cell.angle_beta   90.00
_cell.angle_gamma   90.00
#
_symmetry.space_group_name_H-M   'P 1'
#
loop_
_entity.id
_entity.type
_entity.pdbx_description
1 polymer ?
#
loop_
_entity_poly.entity_id
_entity_poly.type
_entity_poly.pdbx_seq_one_letter_code
_entity_poly.pdbx_strand_id
1 'polypeptide(L)'
;MPCQRRDICSTIPTVHAKTSLVILACAVLCSAVTRAEIVSGVLTGGSALTNGGVFQLISPPAVLGNNAYNDDNVRGFDEVQGVTLESQLIMDIAAPGVSSNVLGAGSVVSSHYLIFDPISTRTASGTVTFDEPVLGVIISNPRFDDTDSLLGNAATSYTIGSQQLESADSVTISGNSIEFNLSTSSPGDAIRVVTGTDPVAGINVCAGGTATLGGVITGGDALAAGGQFKQICDPVGDVGDDNFESIDLFAFEEQQAVELSADLYLDDTTVISAGEFVSSFYVVWDPIPTKRVIATLTFPDTIIGVIVDRDQLQNSEFLGNASANYLNPSLLGLESGDTATIDGNQLQINFSAGSPGDSIRVILGSASPSLSYNICEPVDVTLTGTVSAGSAAAAGGVFSQLCEPVGPIGNNNLQSNNLFAFEEAQGVELTETVDLDVPAGGSLAAGTLVSSYYVAFDPGNGKDIVGSITFPGDILGVVSSIGNLNASDSLGNPTATYLNPNLRGLEVDDFLSFSGDTLSVDFFADSPGDYVRVFVGMADADSDGIADNSDNCTLVANASQLDTDGDGIGNACDADLNNDCIVNFIDLARMKSVFFGTDADADLNGDGVVNFIDLVVMRLMFFGAPGPAAGAHICAP
;
A
#
# COMPACT_ATOMS: atom_id res chain seq x y z
N MET A 1 23.85 -32.59 -9.98
CA MET A 1 23.42 -33.99 -9.79
C MET A 1 22.00 -33.96 -9.24
N PRO A 2 21.05 -34.73 -9.82
CA PRO A 2 19.62 -34.50 -9.66
C PRO A 2 19.06 -35.20 -8.42
N CYS A 3 18.09 -34.56 -7.76
CA CYS A 3 17.28 -35.21 -6.73
C CYS A 3 16.14 -35.97 -7.42
N GLN A 4 16.19 -37.31 -7.43
CA GLN A 4 15.09 -38.16 -7.88
C GLN A 4 14.54 -39.01 -6.72
N ARG A 5 13.20 -38.98 -6.64
CA ARG A 5 12.22 -40.03 -6.27
C ARG A 5 12.22 -40.68 -4.86
N ARG A 6 11.00 -40.63 -4.29
CA ARG A 6 10.20 -41.71 -3.66
C ARG A 6 10.90 -42.66 -2.69
N ASP A 7 10.50 -42.64 -1.42
CA ASP A 7 9.70 -43.68 -0.76
C ASP A 7 9.67 -43.43 0.76
N ILE A 8 8.73 -44.11 1.45
CA ILE A 8 8.53 -44.18 2.91
C ILE A 8 7.40 -43.28 3.44
N CYS A 9 6.17 -43.63 3.06
CA CYS A 9 5.03 -43.53 3.96
C CYS A 9 4.70 -44.96 4.43
N SER A 10 5.44 -45.47 5.42
CA SER A 10 5.18 -46.76 6.08
C SER A 10 6.09 -46.93 7.28
N THR A 11 5.51 -46.77 8.48
CA THR A 11 5.89 -47.28 9.82
C THR A 11 5.99 -46.17 10.89
N ILE A 12 4.88 -45.92 11.58
CA ILE A 12 4.88 -45.28 12.90
C ILE A 12 4.67 -46.38 13.95
N PRO A 13 5.61 -46.64 14.87
CA PRO A 13 5.30 -47.26 16.14
C PRO A 13 4.90 -46.18 17.15
N THR A 14 3.78 -46.42 17.82
CA THR A 14 3.29 -45.68 18.97
C THR A 14 4.33 -45.58 20.09
N VAL A 15 4.70 -44.37 20.52
CA VAL A 15 5.26 -44.12 21.85
C VAL A 15 4.59 -42.89 22.47
N HIS A 16 3.95 -43.11 23.61
CA HIS A 16 3.47 -42.09 24.53
C HIS A 16 4.65 -41.44 25.27
N ALA A 17 4.66 -40.10 25.35
CA ALA A 17 4.74 -39.30 26.58
C ALA A 17 5.64 -38.05 26.47
N LYS A 18 4.98 -36.89 26.60
CA LYS A 18 5.38 -35.62 27.24
C LYS A 18 6.80 -35.09 26.98
N THR A 19 6.91 -33.94 26.31
CA THR A 19 7.26 -32.61 26.87
C THR A 19 7.14 -31.56 25.75
N SER A 20 6.55 -30.41 26.05
CA SER A 20 6.37 -29.27 25.13
C SER A 20 7.71 -28.69 24.67
N LEU A 21 7.98 -28.69 23.36
CA LEU A 21 8.86 -27.71 22.70
C LEU A 21 8.70 -27.83 21.17
N VAL A 22 8.42 -26.70 20.51
CA VAL A 22 8.49 -26.47 19.06
C VAL A 22 7.49 -27.24 18.17
N ILE A 23 6.22 -26.79 18.18
CA ILE A 23 5.34 -26.87 17.00
C ILE A 23 4.74 -25.48 16.79
N LEU A 24 5.60 -24.51 16.46
CA LEU A 24 5.20 -23.21 15.92
C LEU A 24 6.36 -22.61 15.11
N ALA A 25 6.89 -23.40 14.18
CA ALA A 25 7.92 -22.97 13.23
C ALA A 25 7.95 -23.92 12.02
N CYS A 26 6.81 -24.05 11.32
CA CYS A 26 6.77 -24.62 9.96
C CYS A 26 5.43 -24.33 9.25
N ALA A 27 4.83 -23.17 9.49
CA ALA A 27 3.59 -22.73 8.82
C ALA A 27 3.65 -21.27 8.34
N VAL A 28 4.83 -20.65 8.37
CA VAL A 28 5.10 -19.32 7.81
C VAL A 28 6.36 -19.46 6.96
N LEU A 29 6.29 -19.04 5.70
CA LEU A 29 7.26 -19.19 4.59
C LEU A 29 7.13 -20.45 3.71
N CYS A 30 5.90 -20.85 3.40
CA CYS A 30 5.62 -21.33 2.05
C CYS A 30 4.42 -20.53 1.54
N SER A 31 4.66 -19.34 0.99
CA SER A 31 3.69 -18.77 0.05
C SER A 31 3.56 -19.83 -1.03
N ALA A 32 2.37 -20.40 -1.19
CA ALA A 32 2.13 -21.33 -2.28
C ALA A 32 2.43 -20.55 -3.56
N VAL A 33 3.51 -20.89 -4.26
CA VAL A 33 3.69 -20.43 -5.64
C VAL A 33 2.40 -20.85 -6.35
N THR A 34 1.60 -19.89 -6.81
CA THR A 34 0.46 -20.15 -7.68
C THR A 34 1.04 -20.79 -8.94
N ARG A 35 0.89 -22.10 -9.07
CA ARG A 35 1.29 -22.84 -10.27
C ARG A 35 0.04 -23.00 -11.10
N ALA A 36 0.09 -22.55 -12.35
CA ALA A 36 -0.94 -22.83 -13.33
C ALA A 36 -0.54 -24.09 -14.12
N GLU A 37 -1.48 -24.95 -14.47
CA GLU A 37 -1.26 -26.19 -15.20
C GLU A 37 -2.26 -26.32 -16.36
N ILE A 38 -1.82 -26.93 -17.46
CA ILE A 38 -2.74 -27.41 -18.50
C ILE A 38 -3.61 -28.52 -17.89
N VAL A 39 -4.91 -28.25 -17.75
CA VAL A 39 -5.89 -29.19 -17.18
C VAL A 39 -6.29 -30.23 -18.21
N SER A 40 -6.58 -29.80 -19.44
CA SER A 40 -7.02 -30.70 -20.51
C SER A 40 -6.87 -30.07 -21.89
N GLY A 41 -6.86 -30.92 -22.92
CA GLY A 41 -6.98 -30.46 -24.30
C GLY A 41 -7.62 -31.52 -25.18
N VAL A 42 -8.31 -31.09 -26.23
CA VAL A 42 -9.04 -31.95 -27.15
C VAL A 42 -8.98 -31.41 -28.58
N LEU A 43 -8.75 -32.30 -29.55
CA LEU A 43 -8.94 -31.96 -30.96
C LEU A 43 -10.41 -32.10 -31.32
N THR A 44 -10.98 -31.05 -31.90
CA THR A 44 -12.39 -30.97 -32.30
C THR A 44 -12.56 -31.09 -33.81
N GLY A 45 -11.49 -30.91 -34.58
CA GLY A 45 -11.54 -30.97 -36.03
C GLY A 45 -10.18 -30.86 -36.69
N GLY A 46 -10.20 -30.54 -37.97
CA GLY A 46 -9.01 -30.58 -38.81
C GLY A 46 -8.68 -32.00 -39.28
N SER A 47 -7.75 -32.07 -40.20
CA SER A 47 -7.37 -33.30 -40.84
C SER A 47 -6.49 -34.17 -39.91
N ALA A 48 -5.76 -33.57 -38.96
CA ALA A 48 -5.00 -34.29 -37.93
C ALA A 48 -5.88 -35.29 -37.16
N LEU A 49 -7.06 -34.83 -36.71
CA LEU A 49 -8.03 -35.66 -36.02
C LEU A 49 -8.55 -36.81 -36.89
N THR A 50 -8.81 -36.58 -38.19
CA THR A 50 -9.31 -37.64 -39.09
C THR A 50 -8.29 -38.76 -39.32
N ASN A 51 -7.02 -38.51 -39.02
CA ASN A 51 -5.94 -39.49 -39.14
C ASN A 51 -5.45 -40.02 -37.80
N GLY A 52 -6.26 -39.83 -36.74
CA GLY A 52 -6.02 -40.38 -35.41
C GLY A 52 -5.10 -39.55 -34.53
N GLY A 53 -4.79 -38.31 -34.93
CA GLY A 53 -4.10 -37.34 -34.08
C GLY A 53 -4.92 -37.02 -32.82
N VAL A 54 -4.22 -36.76 -31.72
CA VAL A 54 -4.82 -36.38 -30.44
C VAL A 54 -4.05 -35.23 -29.80
N PHE A 55 -4.67 -34.59 -28.80
CA PHE A 55 -3.94 -33.71 -27.89
C PHE A 55 -3.16 -34.57 -26.87
N GLN A 56 -1.91 -34.20 -26.60
CA GLN A 56 -1.07 -34.89 -25.61
C GLN A 56 -0.42 -33.88 -24.67
N LEU A 57 -0.71 -34.01 -23.37
CA LEU A 57 0.07 -33.36 -22.33
C LEU A 57 1.39 -34.13 -22.14
N ILE A 58 2.53 -33.44 -22.29
CA ILE A 58 3.87 -34.02 -22.15
C ILE A 58 4.64 -33.31 -21.03
N SER A 59 5.74 -33.92 -20.58
CA SER A 59 6.72 -33.19 -19.75
C SER A 59 7.59 -32.30 -20.64
N PRO A 60 8.14 -31.18 -20.11
CA PRO A 60 9.04 -30.31 -20.86
C PRO A 60 10.18 -31.09 -21.53
N PRO A 61 10.33 -31.02 -22.86
CA PRO A 61 11.34 -31.76 -23.59
C PRO A 61 12.72 -31.11 -23.44
N ALA A 62 13.81 -31.89 -23.43
CA ALA A 62 15.15 -31.33 -23.30
C ALA A 62 15.58 -30.46 -24.50
N VAL A 63 15.05 -30.76 -25.69
CA VAL A 63 15.28 -30.00 -26.92
C VAL A 63 13.98 -29.89 -27.67
N LEU A 64 13.61 -28.67 -28.05
CA LEU A 64 12.48 -28.37 -28.90
C LEU A 64 12.99 -27.59 -30.10
N GLY A 65 13.01 -28.21 -31.27
CA GLY A 65 13.58 -27.65 -32.49
C GLY A 65 12.70 -27.91 -33.71
N ASN A 66 13.11 -27.38 -34.87
CA ASN A 66 12.42 -27.65 -36.13
C ASN A 66 12.31 -29.17 -36.34
N ASN A 67 11.08 -29.64 -36.52
CA ASN A 67 10.76 -31.02 -36.83
C ASN A 67 10.95 -32.03 -35.66
N ALA A 68 10.68 -31.59 -34.43
CA ALA A 68 10.86 -32.39 -33.22
C ALA A 68 9.98 -33.65 -33.13
N TYR A 69 8.78 -33.65 -33.75
CA TYR A 69 7.79 -34.72 -33.54
C TYR A 69 7.31 -35.40 -34.82
N ASN A 70 7.19 -34.68 -35.95
CA ASN A 70 6.75 -35.25 -37.25
C ASN A 70 5.47 -36.09 -37.20
N ASP A 71 4.45 -35.69 -36.45
CA ASP A 71 3.20 -36.45 -36.37
C ASP A 71 1.95 -35.58 -36.23
N ASP A 72 0.78 -36.22 -36.33
CA ASP A 72 -0.51 -35.54 -36.33
C ASP A 72 -0.98 -35.12 -34.92
N ASN A 73 -0.12 -35.19 -33.90
CA ASN A 73 -0.50 -34.84 -32.52
C ASN A 73 -0.18 -33.38 -32.20
N VAL A 74 -1.11 -32.72 -31.51
CA VAL A 74 -0.85 -31.44 -30.85
C VAL A 74 -0.36 -31.74 -29.44
N ARG A 75 0.76 -31.15 -29.03
CA ARG A 75 1.33 -31.37 -27.70
C ARG A 75 1.31 -30.11 -26.88
N GLY A 76 1.06 -30.26 -25.58
CA GLY A 76 1.17 -29.17 -24.61
C GLY A 76 2.08 -29.54 -23.45
N PHE A 77 2.78 -28.56 -22.88
CA PHE A 77 3.48 -28.69 -21.60
C PHE A 77 3.57 -27.35 -20.86
N ASP A 78 3.65 -27.40 -19.54
CA ASP A 78 3.82 -26.23 -18.69
C ASP A 78 5.29 -25.78 -18.69
N GLU A 79 5.54 -24.48 -18.89
CA GLU A 79 6.89 -23.91 -18.96
C GLU A 79 7.35 -23.40 -17.58
N VAL A 80 7.35 -22.08 -17.38
CA VAL A 80 7.65 -21.44 -16.09
C VAL A 80 6.35 -21.04 -15.40
N GLN A 81 6.37 -21.00 -14.07
CA GLN A 81 5.16 -20.86 -13.25
C GLN A 81 5.38 -19.80 -12.18
N GLY A 82 4.43 -18.88 -12.02
CA GLY A 82 4.43 -17.87 -10.97
C GLY A 82 5.57 -16.85 -11.04
N VAL A 83 5.92 -16.40 -12.25
CA VAL A 83 6.97 -15.39 -12.49
C VAL A 83 6.39 -13.99 -12.32
N THR A 84 7.02 -13.19 -11.45
CA THR A 84 6.75 -11.75 -11.35
C THR A 84 7.49 -11.03 -12.47
N LEU A 85 6.78 -10.25 -13.28
CA LEU A 85 7.36 -9.47 -14.36
C LEU A 85 8.17 -8.28 -13.82
N GLU A 86 9.46 -8.20 -14.15
CA GLU A 86 10.30 -7.03 -13.80
C GLU A 86 10.09 -5.85 -14.75
N SER A 87 9.53 -6.10 -15.93
CA SER A 87 9.23 -5.12 -16.97
C SER A 87 7.97 -5.52 -17.73
N GLN A 88 7.46 -4.62 -18.55
CA GLN A 88 6.29 -4.91 -19.39
C GLN A 88 6.50 -6.14 -20.29
N LEU A 89 5.47 -6.97 -20.43
CA LEU A 89 5.43 -8.12 -21.35
C LEU A 89 4.42 -7.85 -22.46
N ILE A 90 4.86 -7.94 -23.72
CA ILE A 90 4.01 -7.71 -24.89
C ILE A 90 3.56 -9.05 -25.50
N MET A 91 2.26 -9.20 -25.72
CA MET A 91 1.60 -10.38 -26.28
C MET A 91 1.09 -10.09 -27.71
N ASP A 92 0.76 -11.15 -28.46
CA ASP A 92 0.20 -11.02 -29.81
C ASP A 92 -1.32 -10.94 -29.80
N ILE A 93 -1.94 -11.72 -28.91
CA ILE A 93 -3.39 -11.77 -28.71
C ILE A 93 -3.64 -11.60 -27.22
N ALA A 94 -4.35 -10.54 -26.84
CA ALA A 94 -4.87 -10.35 -25.50
C ALA A 94 -6.14 -11.18 -25.27
N ALA A 95 -6.41 -11.54 -24.02
CA ALA A 95 -7.72 -12.06 -23.65
C ALA A 95 -8.83 -11.04 -23.99
N PRO A 96 -10.06 -11.49 -24.30
CA PRO A 96 -11.23 -10.61 -24.31
C PRO A 96 -11.26 -9.80 -23.01
N GLY A 97 -11.50 -8.49 -23.11
CA GLY A 97 -11.53 -7.59 -21.95
C GLY A 97 -10.22 -6.92 -21.56
N VAL A 98 -9.10 -7.20 -22.25
CA VAL A 98 -7.83 -6.53 -21.97
C VAL A 98 -7.55 -5.47 -23.04
N SER A 99 -7.53 -4.20 -22.64
CA SER A 99 -7.39 -3.00 -23.50
C SER A 99 -6.05 -2.90 -24.24
N SER A 100 -5.09 -3.74 -23.85
CA SER A 100 -3.73 -3.73 -24.34
C SER A 100 -3.17 -5.15 -24.39
N ASN A 101 -2.41 -5.47 -25.43
CA ASN A 101 -1.60 -6.69 -25.42
C ASN A 101 -0.36 -6.57 -24.51
N VAL A 102 -0.38 -5.73 -23.48
CA VAL A 102 0.79 -5.44 -22.63
C VAL A 102 0.44 -5.69 -21.17
N LEU A 103 1.15 -6.62 -20.53
CA LEU A 103 1.09 -6.84 -19.09
C LEU A 103 2.16 -5.98 -18.39
N GLY A 104 1.79 -5.33 -17.29
CA GLY A 104 2.66 -4.44 -16.53
C GLY A 104 3.73 -5.16 -15.68
N ALA A 105 4.79 -4.43 -15.32
CA ALA A 105 5.72 -4.89 -14.30
C ALA A 105 4.98 -5.12 -12.97
N GLY A 106 5.35 -6.17 -12.23
CA GLY A 106 4.68 -6.63 -11.01
C GLY A 106 3.62 -7.71 -11.24
N SER A 107 3.17 -7.94 -12.48
CA SER A 107 2.20 -9.02 -12.77
C SER A 107 2.81 -10.39 -12.48
N VAL A 108 2.03 -11.30 -11.90
CA VAL A 108 2.46 -12.68 -11.64
C VAL A 108 1.85 -13.59 -12.71
N VAL A 109 2.69 -14.17 -13.55
CA VAL A 109 2.27 -14.94 -14.71
C VAL A 109 2.88 -16.34 -14.74
N SER A 110 2.20 -17.21 -15.46
CA SER A 110 2.61 -18.56 -15.78
C SER A 110 2.55 -18.76 -17.28
N SER A 111 3.35 -19.68 -17.82
CA SER A 111 3.41 -19.92 -19.26
C SER A 111 3.27 -21.40 -19.60
N HIS A 112 2.67 -21.64 -20.75
CA HIS A 112 2.43 -22.95 -21.31
C HIS A 112 2.75 -22.95 -22.79
N TYR A 113 3.28 -24.07 -23.27
CA TYR A 113 3.70 -24.22 -24.65
C TYR A 113 2.84 -25.24 -25.37
N LEU A 114 2.35 -24.90 -26.56
CA LEU A 114 1.69 -25.80 -27.49
C LEU A 114 2.49 -25.90 -28.78
N ILE A 115 2.59 -27.12 -29.31
CA ILE A 115 3.27 -27.39 -30.58
C ILE A 115 2.46 -28.33 -31.46
N PHE A 116 2.39 -28.01 -32.75
CA PHE A 116 1.84 -28.88 -33.79
C PHE A 116 2.81 -29.01 -34.96
N ASP A 117 3.48 -30.16 -35.05
CA ASP A 117 4.59 -30.41 -35.98
C ASP A 117 4.35 -31.65 -36.85
N PRO A 118 3.48 -31.54 -37.88
CA PRO A 118 3.12 -32.64 -38.75
C PRO A 118 4.15 -32.88 -39.87
N ILE A 119 4.27 -34.14 -40.32
CA ILE A 119 5.18 -34.55 -41.40
C ILE A 119 4.83 -33.98 -42.78
N SER A 120 3.59 -33.52 -42.97
CA SER A 120 3.07 -32.95 -44.21
C SER A 120 1.97 -31.96 -43.89
N THR A 121 1.60 -31.09 -44.83
CA THR A 121 0.56 -30.08 -44.62
C THR A 121 -0.71 -30.67 -44.02
N ARG A 122 -1.08 -30.12 -42.87
CA ARG A 122 -2.08 -30.69 -41.97
C ARG A 122 -2.84 -29.57 -41.29
N THR A 123 -4.06 -29.87 -40.92
CA THR A 123 -4.90 -28.95 -40.15
C THR A 123 -5.28 -29.56 -38.83
N ALA A 124 -5.27 -28.79 -37.75
CA ALA A 124 -5.72 -29.21 -36.43
C ALA A 124 -6.55 -28.09 -35.81
N SER A 125 -7.76 -28.41 -35.37
CA SER A 125 -8.55 -27.51 -34.54
C SER A 125 -8.90 -28.18 -33.22
N GLY A 126 -8.92 -27.41 -32.13
CA GLY A 126 -9.11 -27.95 -30.80
C GLY A 126 -9.21 -26.88 -29.72
N THR A 127 -9.44 -27.36 -28.50
CA THR A 127 -9.52 -26.52 -27.30
C THR A 127 -8.52 -27.01 -26.27
N VAL A 128 -7.86 -26.09 -25.58
CA VAL A 128 -7.01 -26.37 -24.41
C VAL A 128 -7.53 -25.53 -23.23
N THR A 129 -7.65 -26.16 -22.07
CA THR A 129 -8.14 -25.54 -20.83
C THR A 129 -7.06 -25.56 -19.76
N PHE A 130 -6.95 -24.46 -19.05
CA PHE A 130 -6.01 -24.20 -17.96
C PHE A 130 -6.76 -24.05 -16.64
N ASP A 131 -6.06 -24.24 -15.52
CA ASP A 131 -6.63 -24.05 -14.18
C ASP A 131 -6.66 -22.57 -13.74
N GLU A 132 -5.96 -21.70 -14.47
CA GLU A 132 -6.00 -20.25 -14.32
C GLU A 132 -6.50 -19.55 -15.60
N PRO A 133 -7.03 -18.31 -15.52
CA PRO A 133 -7.38 -17.49 -16.67
C PRO A 133 -6.23 -17.33 -17.67
N VAL A 134 -6.57 -17.29 -18.97
CA VAL A 134 -5.61 -16.97 -20.02
C VAL A 134 -5.57 -15.44 -20.15
N LEU A 135 -4.38 -14.85 -19.99
CA LEU A 135 -4.14 -13.41 -20.09
C LEU A 135 -3.83 -12.98 -21.52
N GLY A 136 -3.20 -13.88 -22.25
CA GLY A 136 -2.91 -13.68 -23.66
C GLY A 136 -2.04 -14.78 -24.24
N VAL A 137 -1.67 -14.59 -25.50
CA VAL A 137 -0.97 -15.57 -26.32
C VAL A 137 0.15 -14.87 -27.11
N ILE A 138 1.30 -15.53 -27.19
CA ILE A 138 2.48 -15.12 -27.95
C ILE A 138 2.72 -16.16 -29.06
N ILE A 139 2.79 -15.71 -30.31
CA ILE A 139 2.81 -16.50 -31.53
C ILE A 139 3.73 -15.94 -32.63
N SER A 140 4.23 -14.69 -32.50
CA SER A 140 5.08 -14.05 -33.53
C SER A 140 6.55 -13.94 -33.13
N ASN A 141 7.49 -14.06 -34.08
CA ASN A 141 8.92 -13.74 -33.83
C ASN A 141 9.18 -12.28 -34.24
N PRO A 142 10.07 -11.56 -33.52
CA PRO A 142 11.00 -12.08 -32.51
C PRO A 142 10.42 -12.27 -31.10
N ARG A 143 9.18 -11.84 -30.82
CA ARG A 143 8.59 -11.84 -29.46
C ARG A 143 8.60 -13.22 -28.80
N PHE A 144 8.30 -14.26 -29.58
CA PHE A 144 8.33 -15.64 -29.11
C PHE A 144 9.73 -16.04 -28.63
N ASP A 145 10.77 -15.77 -29.42
CA ASP A 145 12.16 -16.09 -29.11
C ASP A 145 12.69 -15.20 -27.96
N ASP A 146 12.34 -13.92 -27.96
CA ASP A 146 12.77 -12.94 -26.95
C ASP A 146 12.25 -13.29 -25.55
N THR A 147 11.09 -13.95 -25.48
CA THR A 147 10.46 -14.33 -24.21
C THR A 147 10.93 -15.67 -23.65
N ASP A 148 11.76 -16.46 -24.35
CA ASP A 148 12.23 -17.76 -23.87
C ASP A 148 13.03 -17.68 -22.57
N SER A 149 13.81 -16.60 -22.38
CA SER A 149 14.59 -16.41 -21.16
C SER A 149 13.73 -16.11 -19.93
N LEU A 150 12.56 -15.50 -20.15
CA LEU A 150 11.63 -15.07 -19.10
C LEU A 150 10.54 -16.11 -18.83
N LEU A 151 9.96 -16.66 -19.89
CA LEU A 151 8.78 -17.52 -19.87
C LEU A 151 9.08 -18.98 -20.25
N GLY A 152 10.26 -19.26 -20.82
CA GLY A 152 10.62 -20.62 -21.22
C GLY A 152 10.99 -21.52 -20.04
N ASN A 153 10.83 -22.82 -20.23
CA ASN A 153 11.36 -23.80 -19.28
C ASN A 153 12.90 -23.84 -19.36
N ALA A 154 13.59 -23.56 -18.25
CA ALA A 154 15.05 -23.51 -18.22
C ALA A 154 15.76 -24.84 -18.59
N ALA A 155 15.05 -25.98 -18.57
CA ALA A 155 15.58 -27.27 -18.98
C ALA A 155 15.33 -27.62 -20.46
N THR A 156 14.53 -26.80 -21.17
CA THR A 156 14.22 -26.96 -22.58
C THR A 156 15.13 -26.06 -23.40
N SER A 157 15.86 -26.64 -24.36
CA SER A 157 16.59 -25.85 -25.37
C SER A 157 15.66 -25.59 -26.56
N TYR A 158 15.21 -24.35 -26.70
CA TYR A 158 14.41 -23.87 -27.83
C TYR A 158 15.34 -23.50 -29.00
N THR A 159 15.19 -24.16 -30.15
CA THR A 159 16.00 -23.92 -31.36
C THR A 159 15.13 -23.66 -32.58
N ILE A 160 14.04 -22.91 -32.40
CA ILE A 160 12.87 -22.90 -33.28
C ILE A 160 12.87 -21.62 -34.14
N GLY A 161 13.84 -21.50 -35.05
CA GLY A 161 14.10 -20.24 -35.76
C GLY A 161 13.06 -19.78 -36.81
N SER A 162 11.85 -20.36 -36.88
CA SER A 162 10.81 -19.95 -37.85
C SER A 162 9.43 -20.62 -37.68
N GLN A 163 9.00 -21.01 -36.47
CA GLN A 163 7.65 -21.58 -36.25
C GLN A 163 6.71 -20.50 -35.73
N GLN A 164 5.98 -19.85 -36.63
CA GLN A 164 4.98 -18.84 -36.33
C GLN A 164 3.65 -19.28 -36.90
N LEU A 165 2.56 -18.81 -36.31
CA LEU A 165 1.26 -18.91 -36.95
C LEU A 165 1.28 -18.25 -38.32
N GLU A 166 0.80 -18.97 -39.32
CA GLU A 166 0.63 -18.53 -40.69
C GLU A 166 -0.67 -17.74 -40.83
N SER A 167 -0.86 -17.05 -41.96
CA SER A 167 -2.03 -16.19 -42.16
C SER A 167 -3.39 -16.92 -42.19
N ALA A 168 -3.38 -18.26 -42.23
CA ALA A 168 -4.56 -19.10 -42.19
C ALA A 168 -4.89 -19.60 -40.77
N ASP A 169 -4.01 -19.36 -39.81
CA ASP A 169 -4.17 -19.84 -38.44
C ASP A 169 -4.91 -18.84 -37.57
N SER A 170 -5.57 -19.35 -36.55
CA SER A 170 -6.27 -18.52 -35.58
C SER A 170 -6.21 -19.13 -34.19
N VAL A 171 -6.03 -18.27 -33.19
CA VAL A 171 -6.22 -18.60 -31.79
C VAL A 171 -7.22 -17.60 -31.20
N THR A 172 -8.21 -18.09 -30.48
CA THR A 172 -9.19 -17.29 -29.77
C THR A 172 -9.21 -17.70 -28.30
N ILE A 173 -9.27 -16.71 -27.40
CA ILE A 173 -9.27 -16.92 -25.96
C ILE A 173 -10.72 -16.83 -25.45
N SER A 174 -11.07 -17.69 -24.48
CA SER A 174 -12.34 -17.65 -23.77
C SER A 174 -12.13 -18.06 -22.31
N GLY A 175 -12.03 -17.06 -21.42
CA GLY A 175 -11.75 -17.27 -20.01
C GLY A 175 -10.43 -18.02 -19.77
N ASN A 176 -10.52 -19.22 -19.19
CA ASN A 176 -9.38 -20.10 -18.92
C ASN A 176 -9.09 -21.11 -20.04
N SER A 177 -9.56 -20.86 -21.26
CA SER A 177 -9.38 -21.77 -22.39
C SER A 177 -8.99 -21.04 -23.66
N ILE A 178 -8.26 -21.72 -24.54
CA ILE A 178 -8.04 -21.27 -25.92
C ILE A 178 -8.68 -22.24 -26.90
N GLU A 179 -9.24 -21.72 -27.98
CA GLU A 179 -9.59 -22.47 -29.18
C GLU A 179 -8.57 -22.12 -30.28
N PHE A 180 -8.02 -23.14 -30.93
CA PHE A 180 -7.05 -22.98 -31.99
C PHE A 180 -7.53 -23.63 -33.28
N ASN A 181 -7.10 -23.07 -34.41
CA ASN A 181 -7.22 -23.64 -35.74
C ASN A 181 -5.90 -23.41 -36.48
N LEU A 182 -5.17 -24.49 -36.73
CA LEU A 182 -3.81 -24.49 -37.25
C LEU A 182 -3.78 -25.17 -38.62
N SER A 183 -2.95 -24.68 -39.54
CA SER A 183 -2.85 -25.11 -40.93
C SER A 183 -1.39 -25.18 -41.42
N THR A 184 -0.59 -25.93 -40.68
CA THR A 184 0.87 -25.92 -40.78
C THR A 184 1.44 -26.83 -41.87
N SER A 185 2.64 -26.48 -42.34
CA SER A 185 3.57 -27.39 -43.01
C SER A 185 4.93 -27.35 -42.29
N SER A 186 5.76 -28.40 -42.37
CA SER A 186 7.07 -28.39 -41.70
C SER A 186 7.91 -27.15 -42.10
N PRO A 187 8.44 -26.35 -41.15
CA PRO A 187 8.40 -26.58 -39.69
C PRO A 187 7.06 -26.13 -39.08
N GLY A 188 6.52 -26.92 -38.15
CA GLY A 188 5.16 -26.73 -37.63
C GLY A 188 4.89 -25.45 -36.82
N ASP A 189 3.74 -25.39 -36.15
CA ASP A 189 3.28 -24.20 -35.42
C ASP A 189 3.53 -24.31 -33.92
N ALA A 190 3.80 -23.18 -33.30
CA ALA A 190 3.94 -23.03 -31.87
C ALA A 190 3.06 -21.92 -31.31
N ILE A 191 2.52 -22.13 -30.12
CA ILE A 191 1.74 -21.16 -29.37
C ILE A 191 2.27 -21.14 -27.93
N ARG A 192 2.63 -19.97 -27.42
CA ARG A 192 2.91 -19.76 -26.00
C ARG A 192 1.70 -19.08 -25.39
N VAL A 193 1.09 -19.73 -24.41
CA VAL A 193 -0.09 -19.23 -23.69
C VAL A 193 0.38 -18.69 -22.35
N VAL A 194 0.01 -17.46 -22.05
CA VAL A 194 0.28 -16.81 -20.77
C VAL A 194 -0.98 -16.90 -19.94
N THR A 195 -0.88 -17.52 -18.78
CA THR A 195 -1.95 -17.65 -17.80
C THR A 195 -1.55 -16.98 -16.50
N GLY A 196 -2.52 -16.80 -15.63
CA GLY A 196 -2.30 -16.29 -14.30
C GLY A 196 -3.51 -15.51 -13.86
N THR A 197 -3.32 -14.76 -12.80
CA THR A 197 -4.29 -13.76 -12.38
C THR A 197 -3.93 -12.46 -13.08
N ASP A 198 -4.70 -12.09 -14.10
CA ASP A 198 -4.75 -10.70 -14.56
C ASP A 198 -5.16 -9.86 -13.35
N PRO A 199 -4.65 -8.65 -13.16
CA PRO A 199 -5.20 -7.74 -12.20
C PRO A 199 -6.57 -7.20 -12.69
N VAL A 200 -7.53 -8.06 -12.99
CA VAL A 200 -8.87 -7.81 -12.41
C VAL A 200 -8.76 -7.87 -10.85
N ALA A 201 -7.65 -8.41 -10.33
CA ALA A 201 -7.13 -8.24 -8.97
C ALA A 201 -6.27 -6.97 -8.72
N GLY A 202 -6.30 -5.95 -9.59
CA GLY A 202 -5.78 -4.59 -9.27
C GLY A 202 -6.80 -3.76 -8.47
N ILE A 203 -8.03 -4.26 -8.38
CA ILE A 203 -9.11 -3.68 -7.59
C ILE A 203 -8.97 -4.23 -6.17
N ASN A 204 -8.38 -3.43 -5.28
CA ASN A 204 -8.40 -3.72 -3.85
C ASN A 204 -9.86 -3.64 -3.35
N VAL A 205 -10.59 -4.76 -3.38
CA VAL A 205 -11.94 -4.82 -2.82
C VAL A 205 -11.85 -4.73 -1.30
N CYS A 206 -12.57 -3.77 -0.71
CA CYS A 206 -12.52 -3.52 0.73
C CYS A 206 -12.91 -4.78 1.53
N ALA A 207 -12.09 -5.16 2.51
CA ALA A 207 -12.44 -6.21 3.46
C ALA A 207 -13.50 -5.72 4.46
N GLY A 208 -14.26 -6.64 5.05
CA GLY A 208 -15.33 -6.29 6.00
C GLY A 208 -14.79 -5.50 7.20
N GLY A 209 -15.04 -4.18 7.23
CA GLY A 209 -14.57 -3.25 8.25
C GLY A 209 -13.99 -1.93 7.71
N THR A 210 -13.54 -1.89 6.44
CA THR A 210 -12.97 -0.69 5.80
C THR A 210 -13.88 -0.08 4.74
N ALA A 211 -15.05 -0.67 4.49
CA ALA A 211 -15.99 -0.20 3.49
C ALA A 211 -16.73 1.06 3.96
N THR A 212 -16.48 2.20 3.30
CA THR A 212 -17.22 3.46 3.48
C THR A 212 -18.55 3.47 2.70
N LEU A 213 -18.73 2.53 1.77
CA LEU A 213 -19.88 2.42 0.89
C LEU A 213 -20.57 1.05 1.06
N GLY A 214 -21.89 1.08 1.24
CA GLY A 214 -22.71 -0.13 1.30
C GLY A 214 -23.44 -0.37 -0.02
N GLY A 215 -23.69 -1.63 -0.36
CA GLY A 215 -24.51 -1.96 -1.52
C GLY A 215 -25.11 -3.36 -1.42
N VAL A 216 -26.34 -3.48 -1.92
CA VAL A 216 -27.06 -4.76 -1.98
C VAL A 216 -27.73 -4.88 -3.34
N ILE A 217 -27.41 -5.94 -4.07
CA ILE A 217 -28.17 -6.31 -5.27
C ILE A 217 -29.49 -6.95 -4.83
N THR A 218 -30.61 -6.36 -5.22
CA THR A 218 -31.96 -6.74 -4.79
C THR A 218 -32.79 -7.42 -5.89
N GLY A 219 -32.32 -7.39 -7.14
CA GLY A 219 -33.00 -8.06 -8.25
C GLY A 219 -32.25 -8.00 -9.58
N GLY A 220 -32.91 -8.45 -10.63
CA GLY A 220 -32.34 -8.58 -11.98
C GLY A 220 -31.68 -9.94 -12.23
N ASP A 221 -31.25 -10.17 -13.47
CA ASP A 221 -30.58 -11.40 -13.88
C ASP A 221 -29.17 -11.52 -13.28
N ALA A 222 -28.57 -10.40 -12.86
CA ALA A 222 -27.31 -10.38 -12.13
C ALA A 222 -27.41 -11.10 -10.77
N LEU A 223 -28.47 -10.82 -9.99
CA LEU A 223 -28.70 -11.51 -8.72
C LEU A 223 -28.94 -13.01 -8.91
N ALA A 224 -29.71 -13.37 -9.95
CA ALA A 224 -29.97 -14.77 -10.28
C ALA A 224 -28.70 -15.52 -10.68
N ALA A 225 -27.73 -14.81 -11.27
CA ALA A 225 -26.41 -15.33 -11.62
C ALA A 225 -25.40 -15.28 -10.45
N GLY A 226 -25.82 -14.81 -9.27
CA GLY A 226 -24.98 -14.77 -8.06
C GLY A 226 -24.12 -13.52 -7.92
N GLY A 227 -24.38 -12.47 -8.70
CA GLY A 227 -23.65 -11.20 -8.60
C GLY A 227 -23.80 -10.54 -7.23
N GLN A 228 -22.75 -9.82 -6.84
CA GLN A 228 -22.62 -9.14 -5.57
C GLN A 228 -22.23 -7.67 -5.78
N PHE A 229 -22.41 -6.86 -4.74
CA PHE A 229 -21.82 -5.54 -4.68
C PHE A 229 -20.39 -5.62 -4.11
N LYS A 230 -19.46 -4.88 -4.71
CA LYS A 230 -18.05 -4.81 -4.30
C LYS A 230 -17.57 -3.35 -4.27
N GLN A 231 -17.13 -2.89 -3.11
CA GLN A 231 -16.46 -1.59 -2.99
C GLN A 231 -14.97 -1.73 -3.32
N ILE A 232 -14.43 -0.83 -4.15
CA ILE A 232 -12.99 -0.70 -4.40
C ILE A 232 -12.42 0.36 -3.45
N CYS A 233 -11.33 0.02 -2.78
CA CYS A 233 -10.63 0.88 -1.81
C CYS A 233 -9.45 1.63 -2.42
N ASP A 234 -8.85 1.11 -3.50
CA ASP A 234 -7.72 1.74 -4.20
C ASP A 234 -7.83 1.45 -5.70
N PRO A 235 -8.49 2.33 -6.47
CA PRO A 235 -8.66 2.15 -7.90
C PRO A 235 -7.36 2.52 -8.62
N VAL A 236 -6.52 1.53 -8.92
CA VAL A 236 -5.30 1.71 -9.74
C VAL A 236 -5.52 1.15 -11.13
N GLY A 237 -5.26 1.97 -12.16
CA GLY A 237 -5.32 1.55 -13.55
C GLY A 237 -6.63 1.88 -14.24
N ASP A 238 -6.92 1.18 -15.33
CA ASP A 238 -8.07 1.46 -16.19
C ASP A 238 -9.40 1.19 -15.46
N VAL A 239 -10.40 2.05 -15.62
CA VAL A 239 -11.78 1.89 -15.09
C VAL A 239 -12.79 2.24 -16.18
N GLY A 240 -13.79 1.38 -16.42
CA GLY A 240 -15.01 1.77 -17.14
C GLY A 240 -15.07 1.48 -18.63
N ASP A 241 -14.16 0.68 -19.20
CA ASP A 241 -14.29 0.13 -20.56
C ASP A 241 -13.68 -1.27 -20.62
N ASP A 242 -14.53 -2.29 -20.78
CA ASP A 242 -14.23 -3.72 -20.99
C ASP A 242 -13.30 -4.40 -19.96
N ASN A 243 -12.97 -3.74 -18.85
CA ASN A 243 -11.96 -4.21 -17.88
C ASN A 243 -12.55 -4.85 -16.63
N PHE A 244 -13.88 -4.80 -16.45
CA PHE A 244 -14.56 -5.52 -15.37
C PHE A 244 -15.14 -6.84 -15.87
N GLU A 245 -15.80 -6.86 -17.04
CA GLU A 245 -16.51 -8.00 -17.64
C GLU A 245 -17.17 -8.93 -16.60
N SER A 246 -17.84 -8.35 -15.61
CA SER A 246 -18.26 -9.02 -14.39
C SER A 246 -19.73 -8.81 -14.11
N ILE A 247 -20.33 -9.82 -13.49
CA ILE A 247 -21.70 -9.77 -13.03
C ILE A 247 -21.85 -8.99 -11.71
N ASP A 248 -20.73 -8.69 -11.04
CA ASP A 248 -20.70 -7.90 -9.82
C ASP A 248 -20.82 -6.41 -10.11
N LEU A 249 -21.48 -5.69 -9.22
CA LEU A 249 -21.60 -4.23 -9.25
C LEU A 249 -20.45 -3.62 -8.45
N PHE A 250 -19.70 -2.71 -9.06
CA PHE A 250 -18.55 -2.08 -8.41
C PHE A 250 -18.80 -0.61 -8.14
N ALA A 251 -18.23 -0.13 -7.05
CA ALA A 251 -18.20 1.30 -6.76
C ALA A 251 -17.01 1.67 -5.90
N PHE A 252 -16.57 2.92 -5.99
CA PHE A 252 -15.40 3.41 -5.27
C PHE A 252 -15.44 4.90 -5.02
N GLU A 253 -14.59 5.31 -4.09
CA GLU A 253 -14.42 6.70 -3.73
C GLU A 253 -13.40 7.38 -4.65
N GLU A 254 -13.77 8.52 -5.24
CA GLU A 254 -12.91 9.22 -6.18
C GLU A 254 -12.09 10.31 -5.48
N GLN A 255 -12.76 11.39 -5.06
CA GLN A 255 -12.18 12.46 -4.27
C GLN A 255 -13.16 12.89 -3.17
N GLN A 256 -12.63 13.29 -2.03
CA GLN A 256 -13.40 13.82 -0.91
C GLN A 256 -13.14 15.31 -0.76
N ALA A 257 -14.18 16.04 -0.35
CA ALA A 257 -14.12 17.44 0.03
C ALA A 257 -13.37 18.34 -0.98
N VAL A 258 -13.70 18.20 -2.26
CA VAL A 258 -13.19 19.02 -3.35
C VAL A 258 -13.91 20.37 -3.34
N GLU A 259 -13.17 21.47 -3.18
CA GLU A 259 -13.71 22.81 -3.39
C GLU A 259 -13.91 23.06 -4.89
N LEU A 260 -15.13 23.39 -5.28
CA LEU A 260 -15.45 23.66 -6.67
C LEU A 260 -14.87 25.00 -7.13
N SER A 261 -13.91 24.98 -8.06
CA SER A 261 -13.36 26.21 -8.67
C SER A 261 -14.31 26.89 -9.67
N ALA A 262 -15.35 26.17 -10.11
CA ALA A 262 -16.42 26.63 -10.99
C ALA A 262 -17.73 25.89 -10.68
N ASP A 263 -18.86 26.41 -11.15
CA ASP A 263 -20.17 25.76 -10.97
C ASP A 263 -20.18 24.35 -11.57
N LEU A 264 -20.59 23.35 -10.79
CA LEU A 264 -20.80 21.98 -11.24
C LEU A 264 -22.27 21.79 -11.63
N TYR A 265 -22.49 21.29 -12.85
CA TYR A 265 -23.83 21.05 -13.39
C TYR A 265 -24.16 19.56 -13.27
N LEU A 266 -25.30 19.28 -12.66
CA LEU A 266 -25.85 17.93 -12.54
C LEU A 266 -26.96 17.73 -13.58
N ASP A 267 -27.28 16.47 -13.87
CA ASP A 267 -28.19 16.13 -14.98
C ASP A 267 -29.66 16.48 -14.74
N ASP A 268 -30.04 16.64 -13.47
CA ASP A 268 -31.40 17.01 -13.06
C ASP A 268 -31.63 18.53 -13.02
N THR A 269 -30.75 19.31 -13.66
CA THR A 269 -30.69 20.79 -13.67
C THR A 269 -30.24 21.42 -12.36
N THR A 270 -29.84 20.64 -11.36
CA THR A 270 -29.20 21.14 -10.16
C THR A 270 -27.83 21.71 -10.50
N VAL A 271 -27.51 22.86 -9.91
CA VAL A 271 -26.20 23.51 -10.03
C VAL A 271 -25.61 23.65 -8.65
N ILE A 272 -24.41 23.11 -8.45
CA ILE A 272 -23.63 23.33 -7.24
C ILE A 272 -22.66 24.47 -7.53
N SER A 273 -22.74 25.55 -6.73
CA SER A 273 -21.98 26.77 -6.99
C SER A 273 -20.48 26.60 -6.70
N ALA A 274 -19.66 27.37 -7.41
CA ALA A 274 -18.25 27.51 -7.09
C ALA A 274 -18.04 27.92 -5.60
N GLY A 275 -17.03 27.34 -4.95
CA GLY A 275 -16.70 27.51 -3.54
C GLY A 275 -17.42 26.55 -2.58
N GLU A 276 -18.37 25.74 -3.07
CA GLU A 276 -18.95 24.63 -2.30
C GLU A 276 -18.01 23.42 -2.33
N PHE A 277 -18.06 22.61 -1.27
CA PHE A 277 -17.27 21.39 -1.15
C PHE A 277 -18.11 20.17 -1.53
N VAL A 278 -17.58 19.31 -2.39
CA VAL A 278 -18.25 18.07 -2.80
C VAL A 278 -17.35 16.86 -2.67
N SER A 279 -17.95 15.69 -2.52
CA SER A 279 -17.25 14.41 -2.61
C SER A 279 -17.85 13.57 -3.73
N SER A 280 -17.01 12.85 -4.44
CA SER A 280 -17.38 12.07 -5.62
C SER A 280 -17.13 10.58 -5.40
N PHE A 281 -18.07 9.78 -5.89
CA PHE A 281 -17.97 8.33 -5.94
C PHE A 281 -18.31 7.86 -7.35
N TYR A 282 -17.61 6.84 -7.81
CA TYR A 282 -17.86 6.22 -9.10
C TYR A 282 -18.57 4.89 -8.92
N VAL A 283 -19.56 4.61 -9.76
CA VAL A 283 -20.26 3.31 -9.81
C VAL A 283 -20.18 2.80 -11.24
N VAL A 284 -19.79 1.54 -11.39
CA VAL A 284 -19.58 0.90 -12.70
C VAL A 284 -20.12 -0.52 -12.70
N TRP A 285 -20.74 -0.88 -13.81
CA TRP A 285 -21.25 -2.22 -14.04
C TRP A 285 -21.15 -2.64 -15.51
N ASP A 286 -20.36 -3.66 -15.78
CA ASP A 286 -19.98 -4.06 -17.13
C ASP A 286 -20.08 -5.59 -17.30
N PRO A 287 -21.30 -6.13 -17.52
CA PRO A 287 -21.52 -7.56 -17.62
C PRO A 287 -21.35 -8.09 -19.04
N ILE A 288 -20.74 -9.28 -19.17
CA ILE A 288 -20.79 -10.08 -20.40
C ILE A 288 -21.43 -11.45 -20.12
N PRO A 289 -22.50 -11.84 -20.84
CA PRO A 289 -23.28 -11.07 -21.82
C PRO A 289 -24.15 -9.98 -21.15
N THR A 290 -24.91 -9.20 -21.92
CA THR A 290 -25.90 -8.23 -21.41
C THR A 290 -26.80 -8.82 -20.33
N LYS A 291 -26.91 -8.11 -19.21
CA LYS A 291 -27.72 -8.50 -18.05
C LYS A 291 -28.53 -7.32 -17.56
N ARG A 292 -29.35 -7.56 -16.54
CA ARG A 292 -29.99 -6.51 -15.76
C ARG A 292 -29.61 -6.61 -14.28
N VAL A 293 -29.27 -5.49 -13.65
CA VAL A 293 -29.02 -5.40 -12.20
C VAL A 293 -29.97 -4.39 -11.56
N ILE A 294 -30.55 -4.77 -10.42
CA ILE A 294 -31.32 -3.88 -9.56
C ILE A 294 -30.62 -3.86 -8.21
N ALA A 295 -30.19 -2.69 -7.74
CA ALA A 295 -29.43 -2.58 -6.50
C ALA A 295 -29.78 -1.32 -5.72
N THR A 296 -29.47 -1.35 -4.43
CA THR A 296 -29.51 -0.19 -3.54
C THR A 296 -28.12 0.02 -2.96
N LEU A 297 -27.55 1.19 -3.23
CA LEU A 297 -26.28 1.64 -2.69
C LEU A 297 -26.54 2.63 -1.55
N THR A 298 -25.72 2.59 -0.50
CA THR A 298 -25.81 3.46 0.68
C THR A 298 -24.49 4.16 0.88
N PHE A 299 -24.53 5.49 0.78
CA PHE A 299 -23.37 6.38 0.87
C PHE A 299 -23.21 6.93 2.29
N PRO A 300 -21.99 7.38 2.66
CA PRO A 300 -21.73 7.89 4.00
C PRO A 300 -22.50 9.18 4.31
N ASP A 301 -22.77 9.99 3.29
CA ASP A 301 -23.45 11.28 3.38
C ASP A 301 -24.61 11.43 2.39
N THR A 302 -25.33 12.56 2.51
CA THR A 302 -26.47 12.88 1.65
C THR A 302 -26.02 13.09 0.21
N ILE A 303 -26.66 12.38 -0.72
CA ILE A 303 -26.42 12.53 -2.14
C ILE A 303 -27.09 13.83 -2.59
N ILE A 304 -26.30 14.72 -3.18
CA ILE A 304 -26.79 15.98 -3.77
C ILE A 304 -27.20 15.75 -5.23
N GLY A 305 -26.51 14.86 -5.93
CA GLY A 305 -26.86 14.54 -7.32
C GLY A 305 -26.11 13.34 -7.87
N VAL A 306 -26.51 12.95 -9.09
CA VAL A 306 -25.84 11.92 -9.87
C VAL A 306 -25.61 12.46 -11.26
N ILE A 307 -24.43 12.19 -11.80
CA ILE A 307 -24.04 12.48 -13.17
C ILE A 307 -24.03 11.15 -13.92
N VAL A 308 -24.90 11.05 -14.91
CA VAL A 308 -25.17 9.94 -15.81
C VAL A 308 -25.01 10.35 -17.28
N ASP A 309 -25.13 11.64 -17.60
CA ASP A 309 -24.91 12.19 -18.93
C ASP A 309 -23.43 12.18 -19.26
N ARG A 310 -23.14 11.75 -20.49
CA ARG A 310 -21.78 11.60 -20.99
C ARG A 310 -20.97 12.90 -20.96
N ASP A 311 -21.56 14.00 -21.42
CA ASP A 311 -20.84 15.27 -21.53
C ASP A 311 -20.57 15.82 -20.12
N GLN A 312 -21.50 15.64 -19.18
CA GLN A 312 -21.30 16.02 -17.78
C GLN A 312 -20.28 15.13 -17.06
N LEU A 313 -20.26 13.81 -17.33
CA LEU A 313 -19.24 12.91 -16.78
C LEU A 313 -17.83 13.36 -17.19
N GLN A 314 -17.62 13.65 -18.49
CA GLN A 314 -16.37 14.20 -19.01
C GLN A 314 -16.00 15.54 -18.36
N ASN A 315 -16.95 16.47 -18.28
CA ASN A 315 -16.70 17.80 -17.70
C ASN A 315 -16.41 17.74 -16.19
N SER A 316 -16.81 16.66 -15.52
CA SER A 316 -16.57 16.47 -14.09
C SER A 316 -15.28 15.72 -13.79
N GLU A 317 -14.47 15.29 -14.76
CA GLU A 317 -13.25 14.47 -14.59
C GLU A 317 -12.26 14.99 -13.53
N PHE A 318 -12.24 16.29 -13.25
CA PHE A 318 -11.46 16.87 -12.15
C PHE A 318 -11.82 16.32 -10.76
N LEU A 319 -13.02 15.76 -10.59
CA LEU A 319 -13.48 15.04 -9.40
C LEU A 319 -13.07 13.55 -9.40
N GLY A 320 -12.41 13.07 -10.45
CA GLY A 320 -11.99 11.67 -10.58
C GLY A 320 -10.78 11.34 -9.72
N ASN A 321 -10.59 10.05 -9.43
CA ASN A 321 -9.38 9.59 -8.75
C ASN A 321 -8.20 9.66 -9.73
N ALA A 322 -7.11 10.33 -9.34
CA ALA A 322 -5.93 10.49 -10.20
C ALA A 322 -5.21 9.16 -10.54
N SER A 323 -5.43 8.11 -9.74
CA SER A 323 -4.86 6.78 -9.94
C SER A 323 -5.70 5.90 -10.88
N ALA A 324 -6.94 6.32 -11.19
CA ALA A 324 -7.84 5.66 -12.10
C ALA A 324 -7.75 6.29 -13.50
N ASN A 325 -7.62 5.46 -14.53
CA ASN A 325 -7.68 5.87 -15.92
C ASN A 325 -9.07 5.55 -16.49
N TYR A 326 -9.92 6.56 -16.58
CA TYR A 326 -11.29 6.42 -17.08
C TYR A 326 -11.27 6.25 -18.60
N LEU A 327 -11.31 5.00 -19.06
CA LEU A 327 -11.13 4.70 -20.47
C LEU A 327 -12.36 5.12 -21.30
N ASN A 328 -12.06 5.58 -22.51
CA ASN A 328 -13.01 5.86 -23.57
C ASN A 328 -14.29 6.62 -23.14
N PRO A 329 -14.15 7.91 -22.75
CA PRO A 329 -15.26 8.70 -22.22
C PRO A 329 -16.46 8.87 -23.16
N SER A 330 -16.29 8.47 -24.43
CA SER A 330 -17.32 8.49 -25.47
C SER A 330 -18.36 7.37 -25.37
N LEU A 331 -18.12 6.35 -24.53
CA LEU A 331 -19.01 5.21 -24.29
C LEU A 331 -19.60 5.18 -22.86
N LEU A 332 -19.22 6.12 -21.98
CA LEU A 332 -19.70 6.24 -20.61
C LEU A 332 -21.15 6.75 -20.50
N GLY A 333 -21.75 6.51 -19.33
CA GLY A 333 -23.10 6.94 -18.97
C GLY A 333 -24.07 5.77 -18.86
N LEU A 334 -25.36 6.10 -18.77
CA LEU A 334 -26.44 5.10 -18.74
C LEU A 334 -26.99 4.82 -20.15
N GLU A 335 -27.30 3.54 -20.42
CA GLU A 335 -28.05 3.16 -21.61
C GLU A 335 -29.53 3.59 -21.54
N SER A 336 -30.20 3.54 -22.70
CA SER A 336 -31.60 3.95 -22.79
C SER A 336 -32.52 2.98 -22.05
N GLY A 337 -33.14 3.46 -20.97
CA GLY A 337 -34.07 2.69 -20.15
C GLY A 337 -33.58 2.45 -18.73
N ASP A 338 -32.34 2.80 -18.45
CA ASP A 338 -31.76 2.71 -17.12
C ASP A 338 -32.18 3.87 -16.23
N THR A 339 -32.20 3.60 -14.93
CA THR A 339 -32.65 4.57 -13.94
C THR A 339 -31.76 4.57 -12.71
N ALA A 340 -31.42 5.76 -12.25
CA ALA A 340 -30.80 6.03 -10.96
C ALA A 340 -31.70 7.00 -10.17
N THR A 341 -32.09 6.65 -8.94
CA THR A 341 -33.02 7.44 -8.12
C THR A 341 -32.46 7.64 -6.72
N ILE A 342 -32.44 8.89 -6.27
CA ILE A 342 -31.87 9.32 -4.99
C ILE A 342 -32.94 9.33 -3.90
N ASP A 343 -32.63 8.78 -2.72
CA ASP A 343 -33.41 8.91 -1.48
C ASP A 343 -32.46 9.14 -0.29
N GLY A 344 -32.21 10.42 0.02
CA GLY A 344 -31.27 10.81 1.07
C GLY A 344 -29.83 10.38 0.77
N ASN A 345 -29.28 9.46 1.56
CA ASN A 345 -27.96 8.87 1.34
C ASN A 345 -28.00 7.54 0.55
N GLN A 346 -29.18 7.15 0.03
CA GLN A 346 -29.33 5.92 -0.75
C GLN A 346 -29.53 6.22 -2.23
N LEU A 347 -28.91 5.39 -3.06
CA LEU A 347 -29.10 5.39 -4.50
C LEU A 347 -29.72 4.06 -4.94
N GLN A 348 -30.89 4.13 -5.56
CA GLN A 348 -31.54 2.98 -6.19
C GLN A 348 -31.22 2.97 -7.67
N ILE A 349 -30.63 1.87 -8.14
CA ILE A 349 -30.28 1.69 -9.54
C ILE A 349 -31.04 0.53 -10.17
N ASN A 350 -31.31 0.66 -11.45
CA ASN A 350 -31.84 -0.39 -12.30
C ASN A 350 -31.22 -0.23 -13.69
N PHE A 351 -30.18 -1.01 -13.94
CA PHE A 351 -29.29 -0.91 -15.10
C PHE A 351 -29.40 -2.16 -15.98
N SER A 352 -29.17 -2.00 -17.28
CA SER A 352 -29.38 -3.03 -18.29
C SER A 352 -28.29 -3.03 -19.38
N ALA A 353 -27.02 -2.89 -19.03
CA ALA A 353 -25.90 -2.93 -19.98
C ALA A 353 -25.41 -4.31 -20.43
N GLY A 354 -24.68 -4.30 -21.56
CA GLY A 354 -23.67 -5.29 -21.96
C GLY A 354 -22.26 -4.72 -21.81
N SER A 355 -21.34 -5.10 -22.69
CA SER A 355 -20.02 -4.44 -22.79
C SER A 355 -20.00 -3.50 -24.02
N PRO A 356 -19.52 -2.25 -23.86
CA PRO A 356 -19.07 -1.65 -22.60
C PRO A 356 -20.23 -1.35 -21.64
N GLY A 357 -19.94 -1.45 -20.34
CA GLY A 357 -20.90 -1.32 -19.25
C GLY A 357 -21.51 0.06 -19.00
N ASP A 358 -22.40 0.12 -18.02
CA ASP A 358 -22.97 1.35 -17.48
C ASP A 358 -22.05 1.97 -16.42
N SER A 359 -21.93 3.30 -16.43
CA SER A 359 -21.18 4.04 -15.42
C SER A 359 -21.85 5.35 -15.02
N ILE A 360 -21.74 5.70 -13.73
CA ILE A 360 -22.28 6.94 -13.17
C ILE A 360 -21.34 7.50 -12.12
N ARG A 361 -21.40 8.81 -11.90
CA ARG A 361 -20.72 9.51 -10.81
C ARG A 361 -21.76 10.05 -9.82
N VAL A 362 -21.58 9.74 -8.54
CA VAL A 362 -22.46 10.15 -7.46
C VAL A 362 -21.80 11.27 -6.67
N ILE A 363 -22.51 12.38 -6.49
CA ILE A 363 -22.01 13.58 -5.82
C ILE A 363 -22.67 13.71 -4.45
N LEU A 364 -21.84 13.73 -3.42
CA LEU A 364 -22.23 13.94 -2.03
C LEU A 364 -21.93 15.38 -1.62
N GLY A 365 -22.79 15.93 -0.79
CA GLY A 365 -22.52 17.18 -0.09
C GLY A 365 -21.51 16.94 1.00
N SER A 366 -20.36 17.59 0.92
CA SER A 366 -19.38 17.60 2.01
C SER A 366 -19.36 18.97 2.66
N ALA A 367 -19.36 19.00 4.00
CA ALA A 367 -18.84 20.17 4.67
C ALA A 367 -17.35 20.31 4.30
N SER A 368 -16.82 21.54 4.25
CA SER A 368 -15.36 21.77 4.26
C SER A 368 -14.73 20.80 5.27
N PRO A 369 -13.65 20.09 4.93
CA PRO A 369 -13.17 18.96 5.71
C PRO A 369 -12.70 19.49 7.07
N SER A 370 -13.61 19.53 8.03
CA SER A 370 -13.30 19.69 9.43
C SER A 370 -13.03 18.29 9.96
N LEU A 371 -11.90 17.72 9.54
CA LEU A 371 -11.33 16.64 10.31
C LEU A 371 -11.04 17.21 11.69
N SER A 372 -11.73 16.66 12.69
CA SER A 372 -11.47 16.95 14.10
C SER A 372 -10.16 16.26 14.46
N TYR A 373 -9.05 16.84 14.03
CA TYR A 373 -7.74 16.45 14.52
C TYR A 373 -7.64 16.84 16.00
N ASN A 374 -7.17 15.91 16.83
CA ASN A 374 -6.90 16.20 18.22
C ASN A 374 -5.65 17.09 18.28
N ILE A 375 -5.87 18.39 18.42
CA ILE A 375 -4.82 19.35 18.74
C ILE A 375 -4.38 19.06 20.18
N CYS A 376 -3.07 18.97 20.41
CA CYS A 376 -2.56 18.78 21.76
C CYS A 376 -2.98 19.92 22.69
N GLU A 377 -3.40 19.57 23.91
CA GLU A 377 -3.58 20.57 24.97
C GLU A 377 -2.23 21.22 25.29
N PRO A 378 -2.19 22.50 25.74
CA PRO A 378 -0.94 23.26 25.92
C PRO A 378 0.11 22.62 26.84
N VAL A 379 -0.29 21.65 27.66
CA VAL A 379 0.57 20.96 28.63
C VAL A 379 1.28 19.75 28.01
N ASP A 380 0.79 19.25 26.87
CA ASP A 380 1.34 18.12 26.12
C ASP A 380 2.20 18.58 24.92
N VAL A 381 2.46 19.89 24.81
CA VAL A 381 3.14 20.51 23.66
C VAL A 381 4.66 20.29 23.74
N THR A 382 5.15 19.31 23.01
CA THR A 382 6.60 19.06 22.80
C THR A 382 7.20 19.90 21.68
N LEU A 383 6.37 20.49 20.80
CA LEU A 383 6.81 21.29 19.66
C LEU A 383 6.26 22.71 19.76
N THR A 384 7.10 23.72 19.55
CA THR A 384 6.62 25.09 19.40
C THR A 384 6.81 25.57 17.98
N GLY A 385 5.92 26.41 17.48
CA GLY A 385 6.03 26.89 16.11
C GLY A 385 5.34 28.22 15.89
N THR A 386 5.73 28.88 14.80
CA THR A 386 5.19 30.17 14.39
C THR A 386 4.90 30.18 12.90
N VAL A 387 3.83 30.88 12.52
CA VAL A 387 3.54 31.25 11.14
C VAL A 387 3.69 32.76 11.05
N SER A 388 4.59 33.22 10.19
CA SER A 388 5.12 34.60 10.21
C SER A 388 4.79 35.40 8.95
N ALA A 389 4.65 34.73 7.80
CA ALA A 389 4.27 35.36 6.54
C ALA A 389 3.62 34.34 5.58
N GLY A 390 3.25 34.83 4.39
CA GLY A 390 2.62 34.07 3.32
C GLY A 390 1.10 34.29 3.23
N SER A 391 0.50 33.88 2.11
CA SER A 391 -0.94 33.98 1.88
C SER A 391 -1.77 33.11 2.83
N ALA A 392 -1.22 32.01 3.33
CA ALA A 392 -1.83 31.20 4.39
C ALA A 392 -1.89 31.96 5.72
N ALA A 393 -0.79 32.64 6.11
CA ALA A 393 -0.75 33.49 7.30
C ALA A 393 -1.75 34.66 7.22
N ALA A 394 -1.84 35.30 6.04
CA ALA A 394 -2.80 36.37 5.79
C ALA A 394 -4.27 35.90 5.89
N ALA A 395 -4.51 34.61 5.63
CA ALA A 395 -5.79 33.94 5.79
C ALA A 395 -6.03 33.41 7.22
N GLY A 396 -5.17 33.75 8.18
CA GLY A 396 -5.30 33.36 9.60
C GLY A 396 -4.65 32.02 9.95
N GLY A 397 -3.79 31.48 9.08
CA GLY A 397 -3.02 30.27 9.35
C GLY A 397 -2.14 30.38 10.60
N VAL A 398 -2.09 29.29 11.37
CA VAL A 398 -1.28 29.16 12.60
C VAL A 398 -0.52 27.85 12.60
N PHE A 399 0.49 27.73 13.47
CA PHE A 399 1.10 26.45 13.79
C PHE A 399 0.16 25.63 14.69
N SER A 400 0.02 24.33 14.41
CA SER A 400 -0.79 23.41 15.20
C SER A 400 -0.07 22.07 15.38
N GLN A 401 0.23 21.69 16.62
CA GLN A 401 0.75 20.36 16.94
C GLN A 401 -0.39 19.33 17.03
N LEU A 402 -0.21 18.17 16.41
CA LEU A 402 -1.16 17.05 16.50
C LEU A 402 -0.66 15.99 17.50
N CYS A 403 -1.59 15.41 18.26
CA CYS A 403 -1.33 14.48 19.36
C CYS A 403 -1.31 13.00 18.93
N GLU A 404 -0.60 12.68 17.84
CA GLU A 404 -0.62 11.41 17.08
C GLU A 404 -1.80 11.30 16.07
N PRO A 405 -1.59 10.68 14.88
CA PRO A 405 -2.66 10.50 13.90
C PRO A 405 -3.49 9.25 14.19
N VAL A 406 -4.82 9.41 14.20
CA VAL A 406 -5.80 8.29 14.27
C VAL A 406 -6.45 8.02 12.90
N GLY A 407 -5.84 8.51 11.82
CA GLY A 407 -6.46 8.50 10.50
C GLY A 407 -5.46 8.61 9.35
N PRO A 408 -5.98 8.71 8.12
CA PRO A 408 -5.16 8.90 6.95
C PRO A 408 -4.40 10.24 7.04
N ILE A 409 -3.19 10.28 6.49
CA ILE A 409 -2.33 11.48 6.38
C ILE A 409 -1.91 11.63 4.92
N GLY A 410 -1.97 12.83 4.38
CA GLY A 410 -1.73 13.08 2.95
C GLY A 410 -2.99 12.91 2.10
N ASN A 411 -2.96 13.36 0.83
CA ASN A 411 -4.10 13.32 -0.08
C ASN A 411 -5.33 14.13 0.42
N ASN A 412 -5.14 15.44 0.66
CA ASN A 412 -6.21 16.41 0.96
C ASN A 412 -6.95 16.25 2.29
N ASN A 413 -6.37 15.59 3.28
CA ASN A 413 -7.02 15.47 4.60
C ASN A 413 -6.62 16.59 5.57
N LEU A 414 -5.53 17.32 5.34
CA LEU A 414 -5.10 18.42 6.21
C LEU A 414 -5.47 19.80 5.65
N GLN A 415 -6.37 19.85 4.65
CA GLN A 415 -6.83 21.04 3.91
C GLN A 415 -7.20 22.25 4.80
N SER A 416 -6.19 23.02 5.16
CA SER A 416 -6.29 24.21 5.97
C SER A 416 -5.06 25.11 5.80
N ASN A 417 -5.19 26.38 6.14
CA ASN A 417 -4.05 27.32 6.07
C ASN A 417 -3.01 27.10 7.19
N ASN A 418 -3.10 26.03 7.98
CA ASN A 418 -2.25 25.81 9.15
C ASN A 418 -1.01 25.00 8.80
N LEU A 419 0.08 25.28 9.50
CA LEU A 419 1.27 24.44 9.50
C LEU A 419 1.15 23.40 10.61
N PHE A 420 1.19 22.12 10.24
CA PHE A 420 1.05 21.02 11.19
C PHE A 420 2.38 20.34 11.45
N ALA A 421 2.54 19.83 12.67
CA ALA A 421 3.59 18.89 12.98
C ALA A 421 3.14 17.88 14.05
N PHE A 422 3.69 16.67 14.00
CA PHE A 422 3.49 15.66 15.03
C PHE A 422 4.69 14.72 15.13
N GLU A 423 4.81 14.05 16.26
CA GLU A 423 5.80 13.01 16.49
C GLU A 423 5.32 11.70 15.85
N GLU A 424 6.15 11.10 15.00
CA GLU A 424 5.85 9.80 14.38
C GLU A 424 6.35 8.65 15.23
N ALA A 425 7.58 8.79 15.73
CA ALA A 425 8.24 7.78 16.53
C ALA A 425 9.36 8.42 17.34
N GLN A 426 9.60 7.88 18.53
CA GLN A 426 10.57 8.40 19.47
C GLN A 426 11.62 7.33 19.80
N GLY A 427 12.90 7.73 19.83
CA GLY A 427 14.00 6.83 20.21
C GLY A 427 14.18 5.61 19.31
N VAL A 428 13.95 5.78 18.01
CA VAL A 428 14.11 4.73 17.02
C VAL A 428 15.59 4.60 16.66
N GLU A 429 16.14 3.40 16.79
CA GLU A 429 17.47 3.07 16.27
C GLU A 429 17.37 2.77 14.78
N LEU A 430 18.12 3.51 13.96
CA LEU A 430 18.17 3.29 12.52
C LEU A 430 18.76 1.90 12.22
N THR A 431 18.01 1.04 11.55
CA THR A 431 18.50 -0.29 11.15
C THR A 431 19.36 -0.25 9.88
N GLU A 432 19.16 0.78 9.07
CA GLU A 432 19.86 1.05 7.82
C GLU A 432 20.25 2.54 7.74
N THR A 433 21.18 2.88 6.84
CA THR A 433 21.55 4.27 6.60
C THR A 433 20.38 5.01 5.92
N VAL A 434 20.04 6.20 6.42
CA VAL A 434 19.02 7.08 5.82
C VAL A 434 19.70 8.24 5.11
N ASP A 435 19.45 8.39 3.81
CA ASP A 435 19.92 9.54 3.04
C ASP A 435 19.06 10.77 3.33
N LEU A 436 19.71 11.93 3.48
CA LEU A 436 19.07 13.19 3.83
C LEU A 436 18.97 14.13 2.63
N ASP A 437 17.85 14.84 2.52
CA ASP A 437 17.69 15.92 1.53
C ASP A 437 18.27 17.23 2.07
N VAL A 438 18.18 17.46 3.39
CA VAL A 438 18.80 18.61 4.06
C VAL A 438 19.58 18.13 5.30
N PRO A 439 20.90 18.44 5.39
CA PRO A 439 21.72 19.09 4.37
C PRO A 439 21.92 18.19 3.14
N ALA A 440 21.99 18.79 1.95
CA ALA A 440 22.15 18.04 0.70
C ALA A 440 23.39 17.14 0.71
N GLY A 441 23.19 15.85 0.44
CA GLY A 441 24.25 14.83 0.47
C GLY A 441 24.64 14.37 1.88
N GLY A 442 23.87 14.74 2.90
CA GLY A 442 23.97 14.18 4.25
C GLY A 442 23.39 12.76 4.31
N SER A 443 23.79 12.01 5.33
CA SER A 443 23.19 10.71 5.67
C SER A 443 23.29 10.47 7.17
N LEU A 444 22.35 9.70 7.72
CA LEU A 444 22.36 9.19 9.09
C LEU A 444 22.73 7.71 9.04
N ALA A 445 23.75 7.31 9.79
CA ALA A 445 24.23 5.93 9.77
C ALA A 445 23.30 4.98 10.53
N ALA A 446 23.25 3.72 10.11
CA ALA A 446 22.66 2.64 10.91
C ALA A 446 23.26 2.63 12.33
N GLY A 447 22.41 2.42 13.34
CA GLY A 447 22.73 2.49 14.76
C GLY A 447 22.55 3.87 15.39
N THR A 448 22.18 4.90 14.61
CA THR A 448 21.87 6.23 15.16
C THR A 448 20.49 6.20 15.82
N LEU A 449 20.39 6.70 17.06
CA LEU A 449 19.10 6.90 17.74
C LEU A 449 18.51 8.25 17.33
N VAL A 450 17.26 8.23 16.87
CA VAL A 450 16.55 9.43 16.41
C VAL A 450 15.10 9.44 16.88
N SER A 451 14.54 10.64 17.02
CA SER A 451 13.09 10.84 16.98
C SER A 451 12.70 11.32 15.58
N SER A 452 11.60 10.78 15.05
CA SER A 452 11.04 11.17 13.76
C SER A 452 9.82 12.04 13.98
N TYR A 453 9.78 13.19 13.30
CA TYR A 453 8.64 14.09 13.29
C TYR A 453 8.18 14.32 11.86
N TYR A 454 6.86 14.41 11.69
CA TYR A 454 6.26 14.75 10.41
C TYR A 454 5.78 16.20 10.43
N VAL A 455 6.06 16.94 9.37
CA VAL A 455 5.61 18.33 9.18
C VAL A 455 4.81 18.39 7.88
N ALA A 456 3.66 19.04 7.93
CA ALA A 456 2.71 19.07 6.83
C ALA A 456 2.09 20.46 6.64
N PHE A 457 1.91 20.86 5.39
CA PHE A 457 1.14 22.02 4.99
C PHE A 457 0.32 21.71 3.74
N ASP A 458 -1.01 21.64 3.89
CA ASP A 458 -1.94 21.28 2.84
C ASP A 458 -3.06 22.33 2.83
N PRO A 459 -2.96 23.42 2.05
CA PRO A 459 -3.98 24.48 2.02
C PRO A 459 -5.15 24.17 1.08
N GLY A 460 -5.13 23.02 0.39
CA GLY A 460 -6.11 22.62 -0.63
C GLY A 460 -6.04 23.37 -1.97
N ASN A 461 -5.53 24.60 -1.98
CA ASN A 461 -5.29 25.43 -3.17
C ASN A 461 -3.99 26.21 -2.99
N GLY A 462 -3.21 26.39 -4.07
CA GLY A 462 -1.91 27.07 -4.14
C GLY A 462 -1.74 28.25 -3.19
N LYS A 463 -1.15 27.99 -2.03
CA LYS A 463 -0.83 29.01 -1.03
C LYS A 463 0.60 28.87 -0.55
N ASP A 464 1.18 30.00 -0.22
CA ASP A 464 2.47 30.08 0.45
C ASP A 464 2.33 30.25 1.97
N ILE A 465 3.26 29.64 2.71
CA ILE A 465 3.41 29.80 4.15
C ILE A 465 4.90 29.93 4.52
N VAL A 466 5.19 30.91 5.39
CA VAL A 466 6.53 31.08 5.97
C VAL A 466 6.43 30.93 7.48
N GLY A 467 7.17 29.97 8.03
CA GLY A 467 7.08 29.63 9.44
C GLY A 467 8.35 29.00 10.02
N SER A 468 8.29 28.70 11.31
CA SER A 468 9.35 27.98 12.01
C SER A 468 8.75 26.99 13.01
N ILE A 469 9.45 25.88 13.24
CA ILE A 469 9.09 24.85 14.21
C ILE A 469 10.35 24.53 15.03
N THR A 470 10.25 24.57 16.35
CA THR A 470 11.31 24.23 17.30
C THR A 470 10.98 22.89 17.94
N PHE A 471 11.95 21.98 17.86
CA PHE A 471 11.90 20.59 18.33
C PHE A 471 12.58 20.45 19.70
N PRO A 472 12.34 19.34 20.42
CA PRO A 472 12.95 19.13 21.74
C PRO A 472 14.46 18.84 21.72
N GLY A 473 15.07 18.65 20.53
CA GLY A 473 16.50 18.39 20.37
C GLY A 473 17.03 18.92 19.05
N ASP A 474 18.34 18.80 18.84
CA ASP A 474 18.99 19.26 17.62
C ASP A 474 18.51 18.45 16.39
N ILE A 475 18.14 19.15 15.33
CA ILE A 475 17.78 18.53 14.06
C ILE A 475 19.06 17.93 13.44
N LEU A 476 19.03 16.62 13.19
CA LEU A 476 20.12 15.89 12.54
C LEU A 476 19.99 15.94 11.01
N GLY A 477 18.75 16.01 10.52
CA GLY A 477 18.48 16.09 9.09
C GLY A 477 16.99 16.08 8.77
N VAL A 478 16.67 16.40 7.51
CA VAL A 478 15.32 16.37 6.98
C VAL A 478 15.30 15.57 5.68
N VAL A 479 14.26 14.77 5.50
CA VAL A 479 13.91 14.14 4.23
C VAL A 479 12.64 14.77 3.68
N SER A 480 12.67 15.13 2.41
CA SER A 480 11.64 15.89 1.71
C SER A 480 11.38 15.40 0.30
N SER A 481 12.27 14.59 -0.28
CA SER A 481 12.00 13.96 -1.57
C SER A 481 11.11 12.73 -1.41
N ILE A 482 10.25 12.48 -2.40
CA ILE A 482 9.37 11.30 -2.44
C ILE A 482 10.15 10.00 -2.17
N GLY A 483 11.30 9.84 -2.82
CA GLY A 483 12.15 8.65 -2.67
C GLY A 483 12.62 8.43 -1.23
N ASN A 484 13.12 9.48 -0.59
CA ASN A 484 13.65 9.38 0.79
C ASN A 484 12.53 9.29 1.83
N LEU A 485 11.39 9.96 1.62
CA LEU A 485 10.19 9.80 2.45
C LEU A 485 9.68 8.35 2.41
N ASN A 486 9.55 7.77 1.22
CA ASN A 486 9.11 6.38 1.06
C ASN A 486 10.11 5.38 1.66
N ALA A 487 11.42 5.62 1.48
CA ALA A 487 12.46 4.78 2.08
C ALA A 487 12.45 4.82 3.62
N SER A 488 12.01 5.93 4.21
CA SER A 488 11.98 6.12 5.67
C SER A 488 10.62 5.79 6.31
N ASP A 489 9.60 5.37 5.57
CA ASP A 489 8.26 5.08 6.13
C ASP A 489 8.26 3.93 7.15
N SER A 490 9.23 3.01 7.08
CA SER A 490 9.41 1.97 8.10
C SER A 490 9.74 2.52 9.49
N LEU A 491 10.18 3.78 9.57
CA LEU A 491 10.48 4.52 10.80
C LEU A 491 9.28 5.37 11.27
N GLY A 492 8.26 5.52 10.44
CA GLY A 492 7.06 6.30 10.74
C GLY A 492 6.14 5.59 11.74
N ASN A 493 5.13 6.31 12.20
CA ASN A 493 4.16 5.77 13.14
C ASN A 493 3.37 4.62 12.49
N PRO A 494 3.35 3.40 13.06
CA PRO A 494 2.62 2.28 12.46
C PRO A 494 1.10 2.47 12.44
N THR A 495 0.55 3.44 13.19
CA THR A 495 -0.89 3.77 13.15
C THR A 495 -1.21 4.88 12.15
N ALA A 496 -0.21 5.61 11.64
CA ALA A 496 -0.39 6.55 10.54
C ALA A 496 -0.60 5.78 9.23
N THR A 497 -1.66 6.11 8.49
CA THR A 497 -1.84 5.61 7.12
C THR A 497 -1.52 6.74 6.15
N TYR A 498 -0.34 6.71 5.53
CA TYR A 498 0.02 7.70 4.51
C TYR A 498 -0.71 7.38 3.20
N LEU A 499 -1.64 8.25 2.80
CA LEU A 499 -2.37 8.11 1.56
C LEU A 499 -1.48 8.52 0.39
N ASN A 500 -1.44 7.67 -0.64
CA ASN A 500 -0.74 7.89 -1.90
C ASN A 500 0.71 8.41 -1.73
N PRO A 501 1.64 7.57 -1.26
CA PRO A 501 3.02 7.98 -0.92
C PRO A 501 3.80 8.61 -2.09
N ASN A 502 3.33 8.43 -3.34
CA ASN A 502 3.92 8.99 -4.54
C ASN A 502 3.63 10.49 -4.75
N LEU A 503 2.71 11.07 -3.97
CA LEU A 503 2.32 12.48 -4.10
C LEU A 503 2.77 13.35 -2.91
N ARG A 504 3.62 12.82 -2.03
CA ARG A 504 4.18 13.55 -0.87
C ARG A 504 5.47 14.28 -1.25
N GLY A 505 6.03 15.02 -0.31
CA GLY A 505 7.29 15.73 -0.49
C GLY A 505 7.07 17.21 -0.67
N LEU A 506 8.06 17.88 -1.27
CA LEU A 506 8.01 19.30 -1.58
C LEU A 506 7.80 19.55 -3.06
N GLU A 507 7.07 20.61 -3.38
CA GLU A 507 6.85 21.15 -4.71
C GLU A 507 8.08 21.93 -5.21
N VAL A 508 8.00 22.37 -6.47
CA VAL A 508 9.01 23.25 -7.06
C VAL A 508 8.92 24.63 -6.41
N ASP A 509 10.08 25.18 -6.05
CA ASP A 509 10.26 26.49 -5.40
C ASP A 509 10.03 26.53 -3.88
N ASP A 510 9.90 25.37 -3.23
CA ASP A 510 9.94 25.28 -1.77
C ASP A 510 11.35 25.40 -1.20
N PHE A 511 11.43 26.06 -0.05
CA PHE A 511 12.66 26.18 0.72
C PHE A 511 12.47 25.69 2.15
N LEU A 512 13.40 24.84 2.57
CA LEU A 512 13.52 24.41 3.95
C LEU A 512 14.96 24.55 4.44
N SER A 513 15.14 24.91 5.69
CA SER A 513 16.44 24.96 6.34
C SER A 513 16.28 24.78 7.83
N PHE A 514 17.34 24.39 8.53
CA PHE A 514 17.31 24.31 9.98
C PHE A 514 18.59 24.85 10.61
N SER A 515 18.50 25.21 11.88
CA SER A 515 19.64 25.63 12.71
C SER A 515 19.42 25.15 14.13
N GLY A 516 20.27 24.21 14.59
CA GLY A 516 20.08 23.56 15.90
C GLY A 516 18.75 22.81 15.94
N ASP A 517 17.93 23.14 16.92
CA ASP A 517 16.61 22.57 17.18
C ASP A 517 15.47 23.15 16.33
N THR A 518 15.74 24.15 15.47
CA THR A 518 14.68 24.92 14.81
C THR A 518 14.71 24.74 13.30
N LEU A 519 13.60 24.22 12.75
CA LEU A 519 13.29 24.16 11.33
C LEU A 519 12.63 25.47 10.89
N SER A 520 13.06 26.01 9.76
CA SER A 520 12.43 27.12 9.05
C SER A 520 11.87 26.62 7.72
N VAL A 521 10.60 26.95 7.45
CA VAL A 521 9.86 26.54 6.25
C VAL A 521 9.41 27.77 5.47
N ASP A 522 9.52 27.70 4.16
CA ASP A 522 8.97 28.62 3.17
C ASP A 522 8.41 27.75 2.04
N PHE A 523 7.15 27.36 2.20
CA PHE A 523 6.46 26.37 1.39
C PHE A 523 5.42 27.06 0.52
N PHE A 524 5.31 26.63 -0.73
CA PHE A 524 4.20 26.91 -1.64
C PHE A 524 3.57 25.57 -1.99
N ALA A 525 2.34 25.36 -1.50
CA ALA A 525 1.66 24.08 -1.64
C ALA A 525 0.37 24.21 -2.47
N ASP A 526 0.24 23.39 -3.51
CA ASP A 526 -1.01 22.97 -4.14
C ASP A 526 -1.46 21.59 -3.58
N SER A 527 -2.58 21.05 -4.07
CA SER A 527 -3.04 19.71 -3.68
C SER A 527 -2.10 18.62 -4.23
N PRO A 528 -1.60 17.67 -3.41
CA PRO A 528 -2.12 17.26 -2.10
C PRO A 528 -1.41 17.86 -0.86
N GLY A 529 -0.53 18.84 -1.03
CA GLY A 529 0.20 19.56 0.02
C GLY A 529 1.69 19.21 0.10
N ASP A 530 2.39 19.96 0.95
CA ASP A 530 3.81 19.79 1.24
C ASP A 530 4.04 18.98 2.52
N TYR A 531 4.94 18.00 2.44
CA TYR A 531 5.23 17.09 3.52
C TYR A 531 6.72 16.80 3.67
N VAL A 532 7.24 16.91 4.89
CA VAL A 532 8.63 16.57 5.21
C VAL A 532 8.71 15.77 6.50
N ARG A 533 9.76 14.94 6.61
CA ARG A 533 10.09 14.21 7.83
C ARG A 533 11.41 14.72 8.39
N VAL A 534 11.39 15.06 9.68
CA VAL A 534 12.49 15.70 10.41
C VAL A 534 13.03 14.70 11.41
N PHE A 535 14.32 14.39 11.29
CA PHE A 535 15.04 13.56 12.26
C PHE A 535 15.71 14.45 13.29
N VAL A 536 15.34 14.24 14.55
CA VAL A 536 15.83 14.98 15.70
C VAL A 536 16.68 14.04 16.55
N GLY A 537 17.86 14.52 16.93
CA GLY A 537 18.72 13.83 17.86
C GLY A 537 18.09 13.89 19.24
N MET A 538 18.10 12.77 19.95
CA MET A 538 17.62 12.79 21.33
C MET A 538 18.62 13.59 22.16
N ALA A 539 18.11 14.55 22.95
CA ALA A 539 18.92 15.23 23.94
C ALA A 539 19.39 14.20 24.98
N ASP A 540 20.66 14.26 25.34
CA ASP A 540 21.32 13.47 26.38
C ASP A 540 22.24 14.45 27.11
N ALA A 541 21.64 15.19 28.05
CA ALA A 541 22.23 16.36 28.68
C ALA A 541 23.40 16.02 29.59
N ASP A 542 23.44 14.80 30.12
CA ASP A 542 24.53 14.31 30.98
C ASP A 542 25.50 13.36 30.28
N SER A 543 25.20 12.99 29.02
CA SER A 543 26.03 12.20 28.13
C SER A 543 26.32 10.78 28.65
N ASP A 544 25.33 10.16 29.28
CA ASP A 544 25.44 8.79 29.80
C ASP A 544 25.02 7.70 28.80
N GLY A 545 24.45 8.11 27.66
CA GLY A 545 23.97 7.24 26.60
C GLY A 545 22.48 6.89 26.69
N ILE A 546 21.75 7.47 27.64
CA ILE A 546 20.30 7.40 27.77
C ILE A 546 19.73 8.77 27.40
N ALA A 547 18.68 8.80 26.60
CA ALA A 547 18.07 10.06 26.19
C ALA A 547 17.28 10.70 27.35
N ASP A 548 17.33 12.03 27.47
CA ASP A 548 16.71 12.86 28.52
C ASP A 548 15.21 12.56 28.76
N ASN A 549 14.49 12.05 27.76
CA ASN A 549 13.07 11.71 27.86
C ASN A 549 12.80 10.28 28.34
N SER A 550 13.85 9.47 28.46
CA SER A 550 13.87 8.09 28.95
C SER A 550 14.83 7.91 30.13
N ASP A 551 15.50 9.00 30.53
CA ASP A 551 16.53 9.03 31.57
C ASP A 551 15.91 9.38 32.93
N ASN A 552 16.04 8.46 33.89
CA ASN A 552 15.57 8.66 35.26
C ASN A 552 16.47 9.60 36.09
N CYS A 553 17.54 10.13 35.52
CA CYS A 553 18.42 11.15 36.08
C CYS A 553 19.00 12.11 35.02
N THR A 554 18.15 12.87 34.32
CA THR A 554 18.48 13.71 33.13
C THR A 554 19.65 14.70 33.23
N LEU A 555 20.26 14.88 34.40
CA LEU A 555 21.42 15.77 34.62
C LEU A 555 22.59 15.07 35.34
N VAL A 556 22.48 13.78 35.65
CA VAL A 556 23.45 13.02 36.46
C VAL A 556 23.68 11.65 35.84
N ALA A 557 24.78 11.56 35.07
CA ALA A 557 25.10 10.38 34.29
C ALA A 557 25.04 9.08 35.09
N ASN A 558 24.12 8.19 34.71
CA ASN A 558 23.81 6.98 35.44
C ASN A 558 23.38 5.81 34.54
N ALA A 559 24.04 5.59 33.41
CA ALA A 559 23.76 4.59 32.34
C ALA A 559 23.16 3.21 32.73
N SER A 560 23.34 2.76 33.98
CA SER A 560 22.60 1.63 34.55
C SER A 560 21.09 1.85 34.76
N GLN A 561 20.63 3.11 34.80
CA GLN A 561 19.26 3.55 35.07
C GLN A 561 18.68 2.88 36.34
N LEU A 562 19.52 2.67 37.35
CA LEU A 562 19.11 2.01 38.59
C LEU A 562 18.12 2.90 39.35
N ASP A 563 16.94 2.36 39.63
CA ASP A 563 15.86 2.93 40.45
C ASP A 563 15.32 1.80 41.34
N THR A 564 15.76 1.76 42.60
CA THR A 564 15.52 0.60 43.48
C THR A 564 14.20 0.67 44.24
N ASP A 565 13.65 1.86 44.45
CA ASP A 565 12.36 2.04 45.11
C ASP A 565 11.19 2.21 44.12
N GLY A 566 11.50 2.43 42.85
CA GLY A 566 10.57 2.41 41.72
C GLY A 566 9.71 3.66 41.64
N ASP A 567 10.20 4.80 42.13
CA ASP A 567 9.46 6.05 42.14
C ASP A 567 9.63 6.89 40.85
N GLY A 568 10.46 6.41 39.92
CA GLY A 568 10.75 7.01 38.63
C GLY A 568 11.99 7.91 38.63
N ILE A 569 12.66 8.07 39.77
CA ILE A 569 13.90 8.84 39.91
C ILE A 569 15.05 7.86 40.17
N GLY A 570 16.14 7.96 39.42
CA GLY A 570 17.26 7.03 39.58
C GLY A 570 18.04 7.27 40.87
N ASN A 571 18.61 6.20 41.46
CA ASN A 571 19.43 6.25 42.69
C ASN A 571 20.54 7.31 42.61
N ALA A 572 21.10 7.54 41.42
CA ALA A 572 22.17 8.52 41.20
C ALA A 572 21.75 9.97 41.45
N CYS A 573 20.45 10.27 41.33
CA CYS A 573 19.85 11.59 41.53
C CYS A 573 18.76 11.60 42.61
N ASP A 574 18.53 10.48 43.31
CA ASP A 574 17.56 10.36 44.39
C ASP A 574 18.22 10.11 45.75
N ALA A 575 18.38 11.18 46.53
CA ALA A 575 18.81 11.07 47.93
C ALA A 575 17.64 11.22 48.93
N ASP A 576 16.40 11.20 48.45
CA ASP A 576 15.17 11.33 49.23
C ASP A 576 14.68 9.98 49.71
N LEU A 577 15.44 9.40 50.64
CA LEU A 577 15.22 8.03 51.11
C LEU A 577 13.88 7.79 51.82
N ASN A 578 13.03 8.80 51.99
CA ASN A 578 11.68 8.64 52.55
C ASN A 578 10.56 9.07 51.58
N ASN A 579 10.92 9.51 50.37
CA ASN A 579 10.06 9.97 49.28
C ASN A 579 9.06 11.04 49.75
N ASP A 580 9.53 12.01 50.54
CA ASP A 580 8.76 13.19 50.98
C ASP A 580 9.00 14.44 50.11
N CYS A 581 9.73 14.25 49.00
CA CYS A 581 10.16 15.19 47.98
C CYS A 581 11.15 16.25 48.43
N ILE A 582 11.82 16.06 49.57
CA ILE A 582 12.84 16.98 50.08
C ILE A 582 13.97 16.22 50.76
N VAL A 583 15.16 16.25 50.16
CA VAL A 583 16.37 15.69 50.77
C VAL A 583 16.77 16.51 52.00
N ASN A 584 16.68 15.92 53.20
CA ASN A 584 16.90 16.64 54.44
C ASN A 584 17.57 15.78 55.54
N PHE A 585 17.51 16.25 56.79
CA PHE A 585 18.17 15.58 57.92
C PHE A 585 17.53 14.23 58.29
N ILE A 586 16.28 13.99 57.90
CA ILE A 586 15.59 12.71 58.07
C ILE A 586 16.25 11.66 57.17
N ASP A 587 16.49 12.00 55.91
CA ASP A 587 17.14 11.10 54.93
C ASP A 587 18.59 10.85 55.32
N LEU A 588 19.29 11.88 55.79
CA LEU A 588 20.66 11.73 56.30
C LEU A 588 20.71 10.79 57.50
N ALA A 589 19.69 10.82 58.36
CA ALA A 589 19.60 9.88 59.47
C ALA A 589 19.37 8.45 58.98
N ARG A 590 18.56 8.27 57.92
CA ARG A 590 18.31 6.98 57.28
C ARG A 590 19.58 6.43 56.62
N MET A 591 20.27 7.20 55.78
CA MET A 591 21.56 6.81 55.18
C MET A 591 22.60 6.44 56.23
N LYS A 592 22.73 7.24 57.31
CA LYS A 592 23.67 6.93 58.41
C LYS A 592 23.34 5.63 59.15
N SER A 593 22.09 5.21 59.17
CA SER A 593 21.68 3.97 59.84
C SER A 593 22.13 2.72 59.08
N VAL A 594 22.35 2.85 57.76
CA VAL A 594 22.75 1.78 56.85
C VAL A 594 24.18 1.94 56.31
N PHE A 595 24.93 2.90 56.85
CA PHE A 595 26.31 3.18 56.46
C PHE A 595 27.23 1.95 56.67
N PHE A 596 28.05 1.64 55.66
CA PHE A 596 28.81 0.40 55.47
C PHE A 596 27.97 -0.86 55.20
N GLY A 597 26.69 -0.68 54.88
CA GLY A 597 25.76 -1.74 54.48
C GLY A 597 25.64 -1.87 52.96
N THR A 598 24.56 -2.54 52.53
CA THR A 598 24.21 -2.81 51.12
C THR A 598 22.74 -2.45 50.88
N ASP A 599 22.24 -1.43 51.59
CA ASP A 599 20.89 -0.95 51.39
C ASP A 599 20.80 -0.30 50.02
N ALA A 600 19.91 -0.79 49.17
CA ALA A 600 19.90 -0.48 47.74
C ALA A 600 19.52 0.99 47.49
N ASP A 601 18.53 1.50 48.22
CA ASP A 601 18.06 2.88 48.07
C ASP A 601 19.13 3.88 48.55
N ALA A 602 19.92 3.52 49.57
CA ALA A 602 21.01 4.37 50.06
C ALA A 602 22.35 4.22 49.30
N ASP A 603 22.45 3.29 48.35
CA ASP A 603 23.63 3.04 47.50
C ASP A 603 23.54 3.88 46.22
N LEU A 604 23.68 5.20 46.38
CA LEU A 604 23.39 6.20 45.35
C LEU A 604 24.29 6.08 44.12
N ASN A 605 25.52 5.59 44.25
CA ASN A 605 26.40 5.38 43.10
C ASN A 605 26.30 3.97 42.50
N GLY A 606 25.47 3.09 43.08
CA GLY A 606 25.27 1.71 42.63
C GLY A 606 26.52 0.83 42.70
N ASP A 607 27.48 1.11 43.58
CA ASP A 607 28.72 0.31 43.71
C ASP A 607 28.55 -0.93 44.61
N GLY A 608 27.37 -1.09 45.22
CA GLY A 608 26.96 -2.20 46.07
C GLY A 608 27.23 -1.96 47.55
N VAL A 609 27.76 -0.79 47.96
CA VAL A 609 28.13 -0.50 49.35
C VAL A 609 27.85 0.95 49.73
N VAL A 610 26.94 1.16 50.68
CA VAL A 610 26.66 2.49 51.23
C VAL A 610 27.87 3.00 52.01
N ASN A 611 28.55 4.02 51.49
CA ASN A 611 29.80 4.53 52.06
C ASN A 611 29.93 6.06 51.91
N PHE A 612 31.15 6.57 52.07
CA PHE A 612 31.40 8.02 52.02
C PHE A 612 31.16 8.62 50.62
N ILE A 613 31.19 7.82 49.56
CA ILE A 613 30.89 8.27 48.19
C ILE A 613 29.39 8.62 48.09
N ASP A 614 28.49 7.76 48.57
CA ASP A 614 27.04 8.03 48.59
C ASP A 614 26.71 9.25 49.44
N LEU A 615 27.41 9.41 50.57
CA LEU A 615 27.26 10.60 51.40
C LEU A 615 27.70 11.89 50.69
N VAL A 616 28.65 11.80 49.75
CA VAL A 616 29.03 12.94 48.90
C VAL A 616 27.92 13.25 47.89
N VAL A 617 27.32 12.25 47.26
CA VAL A 617 26.18 12.42 46.33
C VAL A 617 25.01 13.08 47.07
N MET A 618 24.58 12.51 48.20
CA MET A 618 23.50 13.08 49.03
C MET A 618 23.77 14.53 49.43
N ARG A 619 25.02 14.86 49.77
CA ARG A 619 25.37 16.22 50.18
C ARG A 619 25.13 17.24 49.07
N LEU A 620 25.25 16.85 47.80
CA LEU A 620 25.00 17.74 46.67
C LEU A 620 23.52 18.08 46.50
N MET A 621 22.63 17.20 46.96
CA MET A 621 21.16 17.35 46.85
C MET A 621 20.50 17.87 48.12
N PHE A 622 21.27 18.05 49.20
CA PHE A 622 20.74 18.44 50.50
C PHE A 622 19.97 19.77 50.45
N PHE A 623 18.76 19.78 50.99
CA PHE A 623 17.75 20.86 50.91
C PHE A 623 17.10 21.06 49.53
N GLY A 624 17.34 20.17 48.58
CA GLY A 624 16.68 20.13 47.27
C GLY A 624 15.65 19.01 47.15
N ALA A 625 14.97 18.97 46.01
CA ALA A 625 14.17 17.83 45.57
C ALA A 625 15.07 16.79 44.87
N PRO A 626 14.70 15.51 44.87
CA PRO A 626 15.36 14.49 44.05
C PRO A 626 15.14 14.75 42.53
N GLY A 627 15.96 14.13 41.68
CA GLY A 627 15.94 14.31 40.22
C GLY A 627 16.81 15.48 39.72
N PRO A 628 16.50 16.07 38.55
CA PRO A 628 15.33 15.80 37.68
C PRO A 628 15.40 14.45 36.95
N ALA A 629 14.22 13.92 36.62
CA ALA A 629 14.01 12.65 35.92
C ALA A 629 12.97 12.81 34.81
N ALA A 630 13.05 11.98 33.78
CA ALA A 630 12.04 11.88 32.73
C ALA A 630 10.71 11.33 33.27
N GLY A 631 9.59 11.76 32.66
CA GLY A 631 8.27 11.16 32.88
C GLY A 631 7.61 11.46 34.24
N ALA A 632 6.55 10.71 34.55
CA ALA A 632 5.80 10.86 35.78
C ALA A 632 6.53 10.17 36.95
N HIS A 633 6.87 10.95 37.98
CA HIS A 633 7.54 10.49 39.19
C HIS A 633 6.85 11.08 40.43
N ILE A 634 7.16 10.54 41.61
CA ILE A 634 6.43 10.86 42.85
C ILE A 634 6.53 12.35 43.26
N CYS A 635 7.58 13.05 42.78
CA CYS A 635 7.86 14.45 43.09
C CYS A 635 7.59 15.44 41.94
N ALA A 636 6.94 14.99 40.86
CA ALA A 636 6.48 15.88 39.79
C ALA A 636 5.39 16.86 40.31
N PRO A 637 5.41 18.14 39.92
CA PRO A 637 4.47 19.15 40.38
C PRO A 637 3.01 18.96 39.93
#